data_AF-A0A419DVI8-F1
#
_entry.id   AF-A0A419DVI8-F1
#
_cell.length_a   1.000
_cell.length_b   1.000
_cell.length_c   1.000
_cell.angle_alpha   90.00
_cell.angle_beta   90.00
_cell.angle_gamma   90.00
#
_symmetry.space_group_name_H-M   'P 1'
#
loop_
_entity.id
_entity.type
_entity.pdbx_description
1 polymer ?
#
loop_
_entity_poly.entity_id
_entity_poly.type
_entity_poly.pdbx_seq_one_letter_code
_entity_poly.pdbx_strand_id
1 'polypeptide(L)'
;MKSRKSGNFVNFLKLVWIIIAWLLIIASLGVFIVKYAGPPILKSYVRMGVGDCRRLPVLCVSFDKGVYHSNIDEEFISLLAVYSFPGMEIRLPKNFLAVKEKINKVYYKRRKVELNSKPTAYLLSQPPGFFVNLFPEVKRFGVESDYQFYENLLASRYDNLTSIKDAFFIIMKSIFTPDLGPQEDVKMIKAEWQAMTGFISYNLSGETNYFDCNLFDKAGNYSKVYIKDKNKELTLQKVYSIISTLKTGN
;
A
#
# COMPACT_ATOMS: atom_id res chain seq x y z
N MET A 1 -6.84 -20.06 75.66
CA MET A 1 -5.80 -20.14 74.61
C MET A 1 -6.37 -20.18 73.17
N LYS A 2 -7.42 -19.39 72.85
CA LYS A 2 -8.16 -19.51 71.56
C LYS A 2 -8.32 -18.22 70.73
N SER A 3 -7.63 -17.13 71.08
CA SER A 3 -7.84 -15.81 70.43
C SER A 3 -6.70 -15.34 69.50
N ARG A 4 -5.50 -15.93 69.56
CA ARG A 4 -4.34 -15.46 68.75
C ARG A 4 -4.30 -15.91 67.29
N LYS A 5 -5.05 -16.93 66.88
CA LYS A 5 -5.03 -17.42 65.47
C LYS A 5 -5.89 -16.58 64.51
N SER A 6 -6.86 -15.81 65.00
CA SER A 6 -7.75 -15.00 64.16
C SER A 6 -7.06 -13.76 63.58
N GLY A 7 -6.19 -13.10 64.34
CA GLY A 7 -5.50 -11.88 63.88
C GLY A 7 -4.53 -12.10 62.71
N ASN A 8 -3.81 -13.23 62.71
CA ASN A 8 -2.87 -13.55 61.63
C ASN A 8 -3.58 -13.85 60.30
N PHE A 9 -4.77 -14.45 60.34
CA PHE A 9 -5.55 -14.74 59.15
C PHE A 9 -6.12 -13.46 58.51
N VAL A 10 -6.60 -12.51 59.32
CA VAL A 10 -7.10 -11.22 58.83
C VAL A 10 -5.96 -10.39 58.21
N ASN A 11 -4.78 -10.38 58.82
CA ASN A 11 -3.62 -9.68 58.27
C ASN A 11 -3.10 -10.32 56.98
N PHE A 12 -3.13 -11.66 56.89
CA PHE A 12 -2.82 -12.38 55.67
C PHE A 12 -3.81 -12.04 54.54
N LEU A 13 -5.11 -12.05 54.82
CA LEU A 13 -6.13 -11.69 53.84
C LEU A 13 -5.96 -10.25 53.34
N LYS A 14 -5.67 -9.30 54.23
CA LYS A 14 -5.38 -7.90 53.88
C LYS A 14 -4.17 -7.79 52.96
N LEU A 15 -3.09 -8.51 53.25
CA LEU A 15 -1.88 -8.51 52.41
C LEU A 15 -2.18 -9.06 51.00
N VAL A 16 -2.94 -10.16 50.90
CA VAL A 16 -3.36 -10.73 49.61
C VAL A 16 -4.18 -9.71 48.80
N TRP A 17 -5.14 -9.04 49.42
CA TRP A 17 -5.93 -8.00 48.74
C TRP A 17 -5.08 -6.82 48.26
N ILE A 18 -4.09 -6.39 49.05
CA ILE A 18 -3.15 -5.35 48.65
C ILE A 18 -2.34 -5.79 47.42
N ILE A 19 -1.83 -7.02 47.41
CA ILE A 19 -1.08 -7.55 46.25
C ILE A 19 -1.95 -7.60 45.00
N ILE A 20 -3.19 -8.11 45.11
CA ILE A 20 -4.14 -8.15 43.99
C ILE A 20 -4.44 -6.75 43.48
N ALA A 21 -4.69 -5.78 44.37
CA ALA A 21 -4.93 -4.39 44.00
C ALA A 21 -3.74 -3.78 43.24
N TRP A 22 -2.50 -4.01 43.70
CA TRP A 22 -1.29 -3.56 43.01
C TRP A 22 -1.14 -4.19 41.62
N LEU A 23 -1.40 -5.49 41.48
CA LEU A 23 -1.35 -6.16 40.18
C LEU A 23 -2.38 -5.57 39.21
N LEU A 24 -3.60 -5.26 39.67
CA LEU A 24 -4.63 -4.62 38.86
C LEU A 24 -4.25 -3.19 38.46
N ILE A 25 -3.64 -2.41 39.38
CA ILE A 25 -3.14 -1.07 39.08
C ILE A 25 -2.03 -1.13 38.02
N ILE A 26 -1.05 -2.03 38.17
CA ILE A 26 0.04 -2.17 37.19
C ILE A 26 -0.50 -2.63 35.84
N ALA A 27 -1.44 -3.59 35.81
CA ALA A 27 -2.06 -4.05 34.58
C ALA A 27 -2.85 -2.92 33.89
N SER A 28 -3.64 -2.15 34.65
CA SER A 28 -4.40 -1.01 34.11
C SER A 28 -3.50 0.11 33.58
N LEU A 29 -2.40 0.42 34.27
CA LEU A 29 -1.36 1.34 33.79
C LEU A 29 -0.72 0.84 32.49
N GLY A 30 -0.39 -0.45 32.41
CA GLY A 30 0.13 -1.06 31.18
C GLY A 30 -0.83 -0.90 30.00
N VAL A 31 -2.11 -1.22 30.20
CA VAL A 31 -3.15 -1.05 29.18
C VAL A 31 -3.31 0.42 28.79
N PHE A 32 -3.28 1.33 29.76
CA PHE A 32 -3.35 2.77 29.52
C PHE A 32 -2.19 3.25 28.65
N ILE A 33 -0.95 2.88 28.99
CA ILE A 33 0.24 3.26 28.20
C ILE A 33 0.12 2.73 26.77
N VAL A 34 -0.20 1.44 26.61
CA VAL A 34 -0.32 0.82 25.27
C VAL A 34 -1.40 1.53 24.44
N LYS A 35 -2.55 1.83 25.04
CA LYS A 35 -3.69 2.42 24.33
C LYS A 35 -3.52 3.90 24.01
N TYR A 36 -2.94 4.68 24.92
CA TYR A 36 -2.88 6.15 24.80
C TYR A 36 -1.51 6.68 24.39
N ALA A 37 -0.41 6.07 24.85
CA ALA A 37 0.95 6.51 24.50
C ALA A 37 1.49 5.80 23.23
N GLY A 38 0.99 4.60 22.93
CA GLY A 38 1.39 3.84 21.74
C GLY A 38 1.22 4.60 20.41
N PRO A 39 0.01 5.10 20.07
CA PRO A 39 -0.22 5.77 18.79
C PRO A 39 0.65 7.02 18.56
N PRO A 40 0.82 7.95 19.53
CA PRO A 40 1.74 9.09 19.37
C PRO A 40 3.20 8.70 19.14
N ILE A 41 3.70 7.66 19.83
CA ILE A 41 5.06 7.15 19.64
C ILE A 41 5.22 6.60 18.22
N LEU A 42 4.26 5.78 17.77
CA LEU A 42 4.30 5.21 16.42
C LEU A 42 4.20 6.28 15.33
N LYS A 43 3.32 7.28 15.49
CA LYS A 43 3.25 8.44 14.59
C LYS A 43 4.59 9.16 14.52
N SER A 44 5.25 9.37 15.65
CA SER A 44 6.58 9.99 15.69
C SER A 44 7.63 9.14 14.97
N TYR A 45 7.62 7.83 15.19
CA TYR A 45 8.53 6.89 14.50
C TYR A 45 8.36 6.96 12.97
N VAL A 46 7.12 6.88 12.47
CA VAL A 46 6.83 6.98 11.04
C VAL A 46 7.21 8.36 10.49
N ARG A 47 6.93 9.43 11.24
CA ARG A 47 7.29 10.80 10.85
C ARG A 47 8.80 10.98 10.67
N MET A 48 9.59 10.41 11.58
CA MET A 48 11.06 10.48 11.51
C MET A 48 11.63 9.61 10.39
N GLY A 49 11.10 8.41 10.18
CA GLY A 49 11.62 7.47 9.18
C GLY A 49 11.20 7.77 7.74
N VAL A 50 9.93 8.17 7.55
CA VAL A 50 9.30 8.30 6.23
C VAL A 50 8.81 9.74 5.98
N GLY A 51 8.11 10.32 6.96
CA GLY A 51 7.51 11.65 6.86
C GLY A 51 6.06 11.68 7.33
N ASP A 52 5.39 12.80 7.07
CA ASP A 52 3.99 13.05 7.40
C ASP A 52 3.19 13.48 6.15
N CYS A 53 1.88 13.72 6.30
CA CYS A 53 1.00 14.15 5.21
C CYS A 53 1.45 15.44 4.52
N ARG A 54 2.22 16.31 5.19
CA ARG A 54 2.65 17.58 4.59
C ARG A 54 3.80 17.36 3.64
N ARG A 55 4.71 16.44 3.99
CA ARG A 55 5.86 16.09 3.14
C ARG A 55 5.51 15.08 2.06
N LEU A 56 4.64 14.13 2.36
CA LEU A 56 4.19 13.06 1.46
C LEU A 56 2.67 12.90 1.58
N PRO A 57 1.87 13.76 0.92
CA PRO A 57 0.41 13.71 0.95
C PRO A 57 -0.18 12.33 0.65
N VAL A 58 0.49 11.54 -0.19
CA VAL A 58 0.07 10.17 -0.55
C VAL A 58 -0.11 9.24 0.65
N LEU A 59 0.57 9.52 1.77
CA LEU A 59 0.43 8.73 3.01
C LEU A 59 -0.94 8.91 3.69
N CYS A 60 -1.73 9.90 3.26
CA CYS A 60 -2.99 10.27 3.88
C CYS A 60 -4.18 10.16 2.91
N VAL A 61 -3.89 9.87 1.64
CA VAL A 61 -4.88 9.48 0.63
C VAL A 61 -5.19 8.00 0.79
N SER A 62 -6.46 7.59 0.69
CA SER A 62 -6.86 6.18 0.55
C SER A 62 -7.70 6.04 -0.71
N PHE A 63 -7.93 4.80 -1.15
CA PHE A 63 -8.84 4.58 -2.28
C PHE A 63 -10.30 4.81 -1.89
N ASP A 64 -11.10 5.24 -2.88
CA ASP A 64 -12.55 5.37 -2.72
C ASP A 64 -13.20 3.99 -2.52
N LYS A 65 -14.24 3.91 -1.67
CA LYS A 65 -14.92 2.63 -1.38
C LYS A 65 -15.62 1.99 -2.60
N GLY A 66 -15.85 2.77 -3.66
CA GLY A 66 -16.44 2.29 -4.90
C GLY A 66 -15.42 1.55 -5.77
N VAL A 67 -15.90 0.57 -6.53
CA VAL A 67 -15.12 -0.04 -7.61
C VAL A 67 -15.36 0.79 -8.87
N TYR A 68 -14.28 1.30 -9.45
CA TYR A 68 -14.31 1.99 -10.71
C TYR A 68 -14.49 0.98 -11.85
N HIS A 69 -15.58 1.14 -12.59
CA HIS A 69 -15.85 0.42 -13.82
C HIS A 69 -15.89 1.43 -14.97
N SER A 70 -15.15 1.14 -16.03
CA SER A 70 -15.15 1.95 -17.25
C SER A 70 -15.29 1.05 -18.46
N ASN A 71 -15.87 1.60 -19.52
CA ASN A 71 -15.94 0.89 -20.79
C ASN A 71 -14.56 0.84 -21.41
N ILE A 72 -14.16 -0.36 -21.84
CA ILE A 72 -12.93 -0.56 -22.60
C ILE A 72 -13.13 0.08 -23.97
N ASP A 73 -12.27 1.04 -24.28
CA ASP A 73 -12.26 1.74 -25.56
C ASP A 73 -11.47 0.92 -26.60
N GLU A 74 -12.18 0.05 -27.32
CA GLU A 74 -11.60 -0.84 -28.33
C GLU A 74 -11.02 -0.07 -29.52
N GLU A 75 -11.62 1.08 -29.88
CA GLU A 75 -11.11 1.94 -30.94
C GLU A 75 -9.74 2.49 -30.55
N PHE A 76 -9.61 3.02 -29.32
CA PHE A 76 -8.33 3.46 -28.80
C PHE A 76 -7.30 2.33 -28.73
N ILE A 77 -7.68 1.13 -28.27
CA ILE A 77 -6.79 -0.04 -28.20
C ILE A 77 -6.23 -0.43 -29.57
N SER A 78 -7.02 -0.28 -30.63
CA SER A 78 -6.59 -0.61 -32.00
C SER A 78 -5.44 0.27 -32.51
N LEU A 79 -5.28 1.47 -31.93
CA LEU A 79 -4.23 2.44 -32.30
C LEU A 79 -2.90 2.21 -31.55
N LEU A 80 -2.91 1.37 -30.50
CA LEU A 80 -1.76 1.12 -29.64
C LEU A 80 -0.78 0.13 -30.27
N ALA A 81 0.52 0.33 -30.01
CA ALA A 81 1.55 -0.64 -30.36
C ALA A 81 1.67 -1.74 -29.31
N VAL A 82 1.94 -2.96 -29.74
CA VAL A 82 2.19 -4.11 -28.87
C VAL A 82 3.64 -4.07 -28.39
N TYR A 83 3.84 -4.12 -27.08
CA TYR A 83 5.14 -4.29 -26.44
C TYR A 83 5.17 -5.65 -25.75
N SER A 84 6.08 -6.51 -26.21
CA SER A 84 6.22 -7.88 -25.71
C SER A 84 7.56 -8.07 -25.01
N PHE A 85 7.51 -8.68 -23.84
CA PHE A 85 8.66 -9.10 -23.04
C PHE A 85 8.44 -10.55 -22.60
N PRO A 86 9.48 -11.29 -22.18
CA PRO A 86 9.30 -12.64 -21.66
C PRO A 86 8.25 -12.66 -20.52
N GLY A 87 7.15 -13.38 -20.69
CA GLY A 87 6.06 -13.49 -19.70
C GLY A 87 5.15 -12.27 -19.52
N MET A 88 5.26 -11.24 -20.36
CA MET A 88 4.38 -10.06 -20.29
C MET A 88 4.20 -9.38 -21.64
N GLU A 89 2.96 -9.09 -22.00
CA GLU A 89 2.60 -8.29 -23.18
C GLU A 89 1.63 -7.17 -22.76
N ILE A 90 1.83 -5.96 -23.28
CA ILE A 90 0.92 -4.83 -23.07
C ILE A 90 0.87 -3.97 -24.33
N ARG A 91 -0.25 -3.29 -24.56
CA ARG A 91 -0.36 -2.30 -25.63
C ARG A 91 -0.23 -0.88 -25.07
N LEU A 92 0.60 -0.07 -25.71
CA LEU A 92 0.86 1.32 -25.30
C LEU A 92 0.91 2.24 -26.53
N PRO A 93 0.74 3.56 -26.38
CA PRO A 93 0.88 4.48 -27.50
C PRO A 93 2.29 4.41 -28.11
N LYS A 94 2.39 4.66 -29.43
CA LYS A 94 3.63 4.45 -30.22
C LYS A 94 4.82 5.32 -29.76
N ASN A 95 4.54 6.45 -29.12
CA ASN A 95 5.51 7.39 -28.58
C ASN A 95 6.04 7.01 -27.18
N PHE A 96 5.49 5.97 -26.55
CA PHE A 96 5.93 5.53 -25.23
C PHE A 96 7.17 4.64 -25.30
N LEU A 97 8.07 4.80 -24.33
CA LEU A 97 9.07 3.80 -24.02
C LEU A 97 8.52 2.78 -23.02
N ALA A 98 8.56 1.49 -23.35
CA ALA A 98 8.22 0.42 -22.41
C ALA A 98 9.48 -0.18 -21.78
N VAL A 99 9.51 -0.29 -20.45
CA VAL A 99 10.66 -0.82 -19.70
C VAL A 99 10.17 -1.93 -18.78
N LYS A 100 10.63 -3.16 -19.01
CA LYS A 100 10.42 -4.26 -18.07
C LYS A 100 11.41 -4.16 -16.91
N GLU A 101 10.90 -4.22 -15.68
CA GLU A 101 11.67 -4.15 -14.45
C GLU A 101 11.49 -5.37 -13.55
N LYS A 102 12.41 -5.50 -12.58
CA LYS A 102 12.28 -6.39 -11.43
C LYS A 102 12.19 -5.53 -10.17
N ILE A 103 11.45 -5.99 -9.17
CA ILE A 103 11.35 -5.29 -7.88
C ILE A 103 12.70 -5.43 -7.16
N ASN A 104 13.50 -4.35 -7.15
CA ASN A 104 14.78 -4.27 -6.44
C ASN A 104 14.66 -3.23 -5.31
N LYS A 105 15.36 -3.32 -4.18
CA LYS A 105 15.27 -2.33 -3.06
C LYS A 105 15.41 -0.84 -3.45
N VAL A 106 16.02 -0.54 -4.60
CA VAL A 106 16.32 0.82 -5.10
C VAL A 106 15.30 1.29 -6.16
N TYR A 107 14.17 0.59 -6.27
CA TYR A 107 13.26 0.62 -7.42
C TYR A 107 12.86 2.01 -7.95
N TYR A 108 12.86 3.06 -7.12
CA TYR A 108 12.23 4.34 -7.47
C TYR A 108 13.03 5.63 -7.30
N LYS A 109 14.29 5.60 -6.85
CA LYS A 109 14.90 6.85 -6.35
C LYS A 109 15.87 7.60 -7.27
N ARG A 110 16.36 7.02 -8.38
CA ARG A 110 17.24 7.71 -9.34
C ARG A 110 17.45 6.86 -10.60
N ARG A 111 16.92 7.27 -11.76
CA ARG A 111 17.35 6.77 -13.07
C ARG A 111 17.66 7.92 -14.03
N LYS A 112 18.55 7.64 -14.99
CA LYS A 112 19.24 8.58 -15.89
C LYS A 112 18.29 9.61 -16.52
N VAL A 113 18.75 10.86 -16.60
CA VAL A 113 18.05 12.05 -17.13
C VAL A 113 17.42 11.81 -18.52
N GLU A 114 18.01 10.95 -19.34
CA GLU A 114 17.50 10.62 -20.68
C GLU A 114 16.12 9.92 -20.67
N LEU A 115 15.86 9.03 -19.71
CA LEU A 115 14.54 8.38 -19.55
C LEU A 115 13.46 9.36 -19.07
N ASN A 116 13.87 10.51 -18.52
CA ASN A 116 12.95 11.56 -18.12
C ASN A 116 12.57 12.50 -19.28
N SER A 117 12.94 12.21 -20.53
CA SER A 117 12.52 13.04 -21.67
C SER A 117 11.28 12.51 -22.40
N LYS A 118 11.04 11.19 -22.38
CA LYS A 118 9.96 10.53 -23.13
C LYS A 118 8.85 10.01 -22.20
N PRO A 119 7.59 9.96 -22.68
CA PRO A 119 6.55 9.19 -22.01
C PRO A 119 7.02 7.74 -21.82
N THR A 120 6.88 7.19 -20.61
CA THR A 120 7.47 5.90 -20.25
C THR A 120 6.50 5.07 -19.44
N ALA A 121 6.41 3.77 -19.74
CA ALA A 121 5.69 2.78 -18.95
C ALA A 121 6.67 1.74 -18.39
N TYR A 122 6.66 1.59 -17.06
CA TYR A 122 7.44 0.61 -16.33
C TYR A 122 6.54 -0.59 -15.99
N LEU A 123 7.02 -1.79 -16.31
CA LEU A 123 6.23 -3.01 -16.30
C LEU A 123 6.89 -4.07 -15.42
N LEU A 124 6.12 -4.67 -14.52
CA LEU A 124 6.60 -5.66 -13.56
C LEU A 124 5.57 -6.74 -13.36
N SER A 125 6.05 -7.97 -13.21
CA SER A 125 5.23 -9.11 -12.86
C SER A 125 5.90 -9.88 -11.74
N GLN A 126 5.09 -10.39 -10.82
CA GLN A 126 5.51 -11.29 -9.75
C GLN A 126 4.53 -12.45 -9.64
N PRO A 127 5.01 -13.65 -9.31
CA PRO A 127 4.16 -14.80 -9.07
C PRO A 127 3.29 -14.61 -7.82
N PRO A 128 2.26 -15.46 -7.61
CA PRO A 128 1.35 -15.30 -6.50
C PRO A 128 2.04 -15.49 -5.15
N GLY A 129 1.65 -14.68 -4.16
CA GLY A 129 2.18 -14.72 -2.81
C GLY A 129 3.53 -14.02 -2.64
N PHE A 130 3.99 -13.26 -3.63
CA PHE A 130 5.27 -12.56 -3.57
C PHE A 130 5.40 -11.67 -2.33
N PHE A 131 4.40 -10.83 -2.02
CA PHE A 131 4.46 -9.89 -0.89
C PHE A 131 4.30 -10.61 0.43
N VAL A 132 3.37 -11.56 0.49
CA VAL A 132 3.11 -12.35 1.70
C VAL A 132 4.30 -13.24 2.06
N ASN A 133 5.06 -13.71 1.07
CA ASN A 133 6.31 -14.44 1.29
C ASN A 133 7.49 -13.52 1.62
N LEU A 134 7.50 -12.30 1.08
CA LEU A 134 8.51 -11.29 1.41
C LEU A 134 8.37 -10.76 2.84
N PHE A 135 7.14 -10.68 3.35
CA PHE A 135 6.81 -10.19 4.70
C PHE A 135 5.92 -11.18 5.45
N PRO A 136 6.43 -12.36 5.84
CA PRO A 136 5.61 -13.43 6.41
C PRO A 136 4.88 -13.02 7.71
N GLU A 137 5.37 -12.00 8.41
CA GLU A 137 4.76 -11.48 9.63
C GLU A 137 3.36 -10.89 9.39
N VAL A 138 3.04 -10.45 8.17
CA VAL A 138 1.72 -9.89 7.84
C VAL A 138 0.60 -10.92 7.95
N LYS A 139 0.92 -12.22 7.87
CA LYS A 139 -0.04 -13.31 8.10
C LYS A 139 -0.63 -13.24 9.52
N ARG A 140 0.15 -12.81 10.51
CA ARG A 140 -0.34 -12.60 11.89
C ARG A 140 -1.37 -11.49 12.00
N PHE A 141 -1.44 -10.61 11.00
CA PHE A 141 -2.41 -9.53 10.89
C PHE A 141 -3.60 -9.86 9.97
N GLY A 142 -3.76 -11.14 9.60
CA GLY A 142 -4.84 -11.63 8.73
C GLY A 142 -4.64 -11.32 7.25
N VAL A 143 -3.40 -11.07 6.81
CA VAL A 143 -3.10 -10.82 5.39
C VAL A 143 -2.60 -12.11 4.75
N GLU A 144 -3.44 -12.69 3.90
CA GLU A 144 -3.26 -14.03 3.32
C GLU A 144 -2.88 -13.98 1.83
N SER A 145 -3.15 -12.87 1.14
CA SER A 145 -2.86 -12.71 -0.29
C SER A 145 -2.16 -11.39 -0.62
N ASP A 146 -1.52 -11.34 -1.79
CA ASP A 146 -0.87 -10.13 -2.29
C ASP A 146 -1.89 -9.01 -2.57
N TYR A 147 -3.10 -9.38 -3.01
CA TYR A 147 -4.21 -8.44 -3.15
C TYR A 147 -4.56 -7.81 -1.80
N GLN A 148 -4.73 -8.62 -0.75
CA GLN A 148 -5.00 -8.12 0.60
C GLN A 148 -3.85 -7.27 1.14
N PHE A 149 -2.60 -7.64 0.85
CA PHE A 149 -1.44 -6.83 1.20
C PHE A 149 -1.54 -5.43 0.59
N TYR A 150 -1.83 -5.33 -0.70
CA TYR A 150 -2.01 -4.04 -1.39
C TYR A 150 -3.23 -3.27 -0.92
N GLU A 151 -4.33 -3.97 -0.62
CA GLU A 151 -5.53 -3.35 -0.07
C GLU A 151 -5.24 -2.70 1.29
N ASN A 152 -4.56 -3.40 2.20
CA ASN A 152 -4.12 -2.83 3.49
C ASN A 152 -3.11 -1.69 3.29
N LEU A 153 -2.19 -1.84 2.33
CA LEU A 153 -1.20 -0.81 1.99
C LEU A 153 -1.85 0.48 1.49
N LEU A 154 -2.84 0.41 0.60
CA LEU A 154 -3.48 1.60 0.05
C LEU A 154 -4.56 2.17 0.97
N ALA A 155 -5.25 1.32 1.76
CA ALA A 155 -6.24 1.77 2.74
C ALA A 155 -5.62 2.46 3.96
N SER A 156 -4.36 2.14 4.29
CA SER A 156 -3.70 2.72 5.46
C SER A 156 -3.40 4.20 5.25
N ARG A 157 -3.68 4.97 6.30
CA ARG A 157 -3.50 6.43 6.33
C ARG A 157 -2.76 6.84 7.60
N TYR A 158 -1.83 7.77 7.45
CA TYR A 158 -0.99 8.26 8.55
C TYR A 158 -1.79 8.94 9.67
N ASP A 159 -2.86 9.67 9.34
CA ASP A 159 -3.73 10.31 10.33
C ASP A 159 -4.47 9.28 11.22
N ASN A 160 -4.76 8.10 10.68
CA ASN A 160 -5.43 7.00 11.37
C ASN A 160 -4.47 5.97 12.00
N LEU A 161 -3.18 6.29 12.16
CA LEU A 161 -2.21 5.37 12.75
C LEU A 161 -2.55 5.11 14.23
N THR A 162 -2.93 3.86 14.54
CA THR A 162 -3.23 3.39 15.91
C THR A 162 -2.43 2.17 16.34
N SER A 163 -1.86 1.41 15.40
CA SER A 163 -1.22 0.13 15.66
C SER A 163 0.10 -0.05 14.92
N ILE A 164 0.88 -1.07 15.31
CA ILE A 164 2.10 -1.49 14.61
C ILE A 164 1.78 -1.94 13.18
N LYS A 165 0.63 -2.59 12.97
CA LYS A 165 0.14 -2.96 11.63
C LYS A 165 0.00 -1.72 10.75
N ASP A 166 -0.63 -0.67 11.26
CA ASP A 166 -0.82 0.59 10.52
C ASP A 166 0.53 1.21 10.17
N ALA A 167 1.44 1.30 11.15
CA ALA A 167 2.77 1.84 10.96
C ALA A 167 3.54 1.08 9.87
N PHE A 168 3.49 -0.26 9.89
CA PHE A 168 4.08 -1.11 8.86
C PHE A 168 3.52 -0.77 7.48
N PHE A 169 2.19 -0.75 7.30
CA PHE A 169 1.60 -0.51 6.00
C PHE A 169 1.80 0.93 5.49
N ILE A 170 1.86 1.93 6.36
CA ILE A 170 2.23 3.31 5.98
C ILE A 170 3.67 3.36 5.47
N ILE A 171 4.60 2.68 6.15
CA ILE A 171 5.99 2.61 5.68
C ILE A 171 6.06 1.88 4.34
N MET A 172 5.37 0.75 4.19
CA MET A 172 5.32 0.01 2.93
C MET A 172 4.70 0.85 1.81
N LYS A 173 3.65 1.62 2.08
CA LYS A 173 3.04 2.54 1.12
C LYS A 173 4.06 3.54 0.59
N SER A 174 4.89 4.12 1.45
CA SER A 174 5.95 5.04 1.03
C SER A 174 7.05 4.40 0.15
N ILE A 175 7.21 3.07 0.24
CA ILE A 175 8.22 2.32 -0.51
C ILE A 175 7.65 1.85 -1.86
N PHE A 176 6.42 1.35 -1.87
CA PHE A 176 5.81 0.71 -3.04
C PHE A 176 4.97 1.66 -3.91
N THR A 177 4.60 2.83 -3.41
CA THR A 177 4.03 3.90 -4.22
C THR A 177 5.17 4.67 -4.90
N PRO A 178 5.22 4.69 -6.24
CA PRO A 178 6.24 5.44 -6.97
C PRO A 178 6.02 6.94 -6.82
N ASP A 179 6.96 7.73 -7.35
CA ASP A 179 6.77 9.16 -7.48
C ASP A 179 5.58 9.47 -8.41
N LEU A 180 4.51 10.04 -7.87
CA LEU A 180 3.33 10.46 -8.62
C LEU A 180 3.40 11.95 -8.99
N GLY A 181 4.56 12.59 -8.93
CA GLY A 181 4.71 14.03 -9.15
C GLY A 181 4.16 14.86 -7.98
N PRO A 182 3.67 16.09 -8.23
CA PRO A 182 3.08 16.95 -7.20
C PRO A 182 1.88 16.29 -6.51
N GLN A 183 2.01 15.89 -5.24
CA GLN A 183 1.06 14.94 -4.63
C GLN A 183 -0.26 15.54 -4.13
N GLU A 184 -0.53 16.82 -4.42
CA GLU A 184 -1.72 17.55 -3.92
C GLU A 184 -3.03 16.96 -4.48
N ASP A 185 -3.01 16.49 -5.72
CA ASP A 185 -4.19 15.96 -6.44
C ASP A 185 -4.15 14.44 -6.64
N VAL A 186 -3.33 13.73 -5.85
CA VAL A 186 -3.24 12.27 -5.96
C VAL A 186 -4.57 11.64 -5.56
N LYS A 187 -5.08 10.79 -6.44
CA LYS A 187 -6.28 9.97 -6.23
C LYS A 187 -5.91 8.51 -6.26
N MET A 188 -6.67 7.70 -5.53
CA MET A 188 -6.55 6.25 -5.52
C MET A 188 -7.93 5.66 -5.75
N ILE A 189 -8.02 4.67 -6.63
CA ILE A 189 -9.28 3.97 -6.89
C ILE A 189 -9.02 2.47 -6.92
N LYS A 190 -10.03 1.70 -6.53
CA LYS A 190 -10.11 0.28 -6.85
C LYS A 190 -10.73 0.13 -8.23
N ALA A 191 -10.20 -0.77 -9.06
CA ALA A 191 -10.66 -1.01 -10.42
C ALA A 191 -10.82 -2.51 -10.67
N GLU A 192 -11.77 -2.88 -11.51
CA GLU A 192 -12.01 -4.28 -11.88
C GLU A 192 -12.48 -4.39 -13.33
N TRP A 193 -11.78 -5.21 -14.12
CA TRP A 193 -12.11 -5.50 -15.51
C TRP A 193 -11.87 -6.97 -15.82
N GLN A 194 -12.87 -7.61 -16.43
CA GLN A 194 -12.79 -9.00 -16.88
C GLN A 194 -12.28 -9.97 -15.80
N ALA A 195 -11.01 -10.40 -15.91
CA ALA A 195 -10.38 -11.37 -15.01
C ALA A 195 -9.30 -10.74 -14.10
N MET A 196 -9.23 -9.41 -14.02
CA MET A 196 -8.30 -8.68 -13.17
C MET A 196 -9.03 -7.73 -12.24
N THR A 197 -8.49 -7.61 -11.04
CA THR A 197 -8.84 -6.58 -10.05
C THR A 197 -7.58 -5.84 -9.65
N GLY A 198 -7.70 -4.62 -9.18
CA GLY A 198 -6.52 -3.87 -8.79
C GLY A 198 -6.81 -2.48 -8.28
N PHE A 199 -5.74 -1.71 -8.21
CA PHE A 199 -5.76 -0.34 -7.71
C PHE A 199 -5.01 0.57 -8.65
N ILE A 200 -5.56 1.74 -8.91
CA ILE A 200 -4.94 2.79 -9.72
C ILE A 200 -4.73 3.99 -8.82
N SER A 201 -3.47 4.31 -8.53
CA SER A 201 -3.09 5.58 -7.91
C SER A 201 -2.65 6.52 -9.01
N TYR A 202 -3.21 7.72 -9.11
CA TYR A 202 -2.92 8.60 -10.23
C TYR A 202 -2.90 10.07 -9.83
N ASN A 203 -2.21 10.85 -10.65
CA ASN A 203 -2.14 12.29 -10.53
C ASN A 203 -2.22 12.91 -11.93
N LEU A 204 -3.23 13.76 -12.14
CA LEU A 204 -3.42 14.50 -13.39
C LEU A 204 -2.95 15.94 -13.17
N SER A 205 -1.63 16.13 -13.10
CA SER A 205 -1.03 17.42 -12.77
C SER A 205 -0.81 18.33 -13.99
N GLY A 206 -0.38 19.57 -13.73
CA GLY A 206 -0.09 20.56 -14.77
C GLY A 206 0.94 20.10 -15.81
N GLU A 207 2.01 19.42 -15.39
CA GLU A 207 3.17 19.13 -16.25
C GLU A 207 3.27 17.67 -16.74
N THR A 208 2.73 16.70 -16.01
CA THR A 208 2.81 15.28 -16.36
C THR A 208 1.68 14.52 -15.68
N ASN A 209 1.08 13.57 -16.41
CA ASN A 209 0.13 12.63 -15.83
C ASN A 209 0.88 11.39 -15.32
N TYR A 210 0.60 10.97 -14.10
CA TYR A 210 1.20 9.79 -13.48
C TYR A 210 0.11 8.77 -13.15
N PHE A 211 0.39 7.50 -13.46
CA PHE A 211 -0.52 6.40 -13.13
C PHE A 211 0.29 5.22 -12.58
N ASP A 212 -0.04 4.78 -11.37
CA ASP A 212 0.46 3.57 -10.75
C ASP A 212 -0.67 2.53 -10.65
N CYS A 213 -0.65 1.59 -11.59
CA CYS A 213 -1.63 0.52 -11.70
C CYS A 213 -1.06 -0.77 -11.08
N ASN A 214 -1.67 -1.24 -10.00
CA ASN A 214 -1.30 -2.46 -9.28
C ASN A 214 -2.42 -3.50 -9.46
N LEU A 215 -2.14 -4.56 -10.21
CA LEU A 215 -3.14 -5.45 -10.81
C LEU A 215 -2.93 -6.89 -10.33
N PHE A 216 -4.03 -7.60 -10.16
CA PHE A 216 -4.09 -8.97 -9.67
C PHE A 216 -5.01 -9.78 -10.57
N ASP A 217 -4.52 -10.88 -11.13
CA ASP A 217 -5.35 -11.83 -11.86
C ASP A 217 -6.05 -12.83 -10.93
N LYS A 218 -6.92 -13.67 -11.49
CA LYS A 218 -7.63 -14.72 -10.74
C LYS A 218 -6.71 -15.78 -10.12
N ALA A 219 -5.49 -15.95 -10.65
CA ALA A 219 -4.49 -16.85 -10.09
C ALA A 219 -3.68 -16.18 -8.95
N GLY A 220 -3.90 -14.89 -8.70
CA GLY A 220 -3.21 -14.12 -7.68
C GLY A 220 -1.85 -13.58 -8.13
N ASN A 221 -1.51 -13.65 -9.42
CA ASN A 221 -0.29 -13.03 -9.93
C ASN A 221 -0.40 -11.51 -9.80
N TYR A 222 0.68 -10.89 -9.36
CA TYR A 222 0.78 -9.44 -9.26
C TYR A 222 1.44 -8.85 -10.50
N SER A 223 0.84 -7.81 -11.06
CA SER A 223 1.46 -6.99 -12.11
C SER A 223 1.38 -5.51 -11.78
N LYS A 224 2.47 -4.79 -12.06
CA LYS A 224 2.54 -3.33 -11.93
C LYS A 224 2.75 -2.70 -13.29
N VAL A 225 1.92 -1.71 -13.61
CA VAL A 225 2.09 -0.83 -14.76
C VAL A 225 2.18 0.60 -14.23
N TYR A 226 3.38 1.17 -14.25
CA TYR A 226 3.60 2.56 -13.83
C TYR A 226 3.89 3.44 -15.04
N ILE A 227 3.01 4.40 -15.31
CA ILE A 227 3.01 5.23 -16.50
C ILE A 227 3.34 6.67 -16.12
N LYS A 228 4.37 7.22 -16.79
CA LYS A 228 4.68 8.66 -16.83
C LYS A 228 4.28 9.20 -18.19
N ASP A 229 3.13 9.85 -18.27
CA ASP A 229 2.62 10.46 -19.48
C ASP A 229 2.95 11.96 -19.51
N LYS A 230 4.11 12.27 -20.08
CA LYS A 230 4.64 13.64 -20.19
C LYS A 230 3.86 14.52 -21.17
N ASN A 231 3.17 13.91 -22.13
CA ASN A 231 2.40 14.64 -23.13
C ASN A 231 0.95 14.89 -22.68
N LYS A 232 0.53 14.26 -21.57
CA LYS A 232 -0.82 14.39 -20.99
C LYS A 232 -1.92 13.91 -21.96
N GLU A 233 -1.60 12.93 -22.79
CA GLU A 233 -2.50 12.35 -23.78
C GLU A 233 -3.45 11.30 -23.16
N LEU A 234 -3.08 10.76 -22.00
CA LEU A 234 -3.79 9.69 -21.32
C LEU A 234 -4.72 10.24 -20.23
N THR A 235 -5.99 9.89 -20.37
CA THR A 235 -7.00 10.02 -19.31
C THR A 235 -7.06 8.72 -18.50
N LEU A 236 -7.75 8.74 -17.36
CA LEU A 236 -7.98 7.54 -16.57
C LEU A 236 -8.66 6.41 -17.39
N GLN A 237 -9.63 6.76 -18.24
CA GLN A 237 -10.30 5.80 -19.13
C GLN A 237 -9.32 5.18 -20.14
N LYS A 238 -8.45 5.99 -20.77
CA LYS A 238 -7.43 5.46 -21.69
C LYS A 238 -6.44 4.54 -20.98
N VAL A 239 -6.04 4.89 -19.75
CA VAL A 239 -5.18 4.02 -18.93
C VAL A 239 -5.89 2.72 -18.57
N TYR A 240 -7.19 2.78 -18.25
CA TYR A 240 -8.01 1.61 -18.01
C TYR A 240 -8.07 0.68 -19.24
N SER A 241 -8.20 1.24 -20.45
CA SER A 241 -8.10 0.48 -21.70
C SER A 241 -6.69 -0.06 -21.96
N ILE A 242 -5.62 0.66 -21.58
CA ILE A 242 -4.25 0.16 -21.71
C ILE A 242 -4.03 -1.07 -20.82
N ILE A 243 -4.37 -0.98 -19.53
CA ILE A 243 -4.15 -2.07 -18.58
C ILE A 243 -5.04 -3.28 -18.86
N SER A 244 -6.18 -3.12 -19.53
CA SER A 244 -7.01 -4.25 -19.97
C SER A 244 -6.35 -5.09 -21.07
N THR A 245 -5.37 -4.54 -21.78
CA THR A 245 -4.58 -5.30 -22.78
C THR A 245 -3.44 -6.11 -22.17
N LEU A 246 -3.21 -6.00 -20.86
CA LEU A 246 -2.13 -6.70 -20.18
C LEU A 246 -2.37 -8.20 -20.24
N LYS A 247 -1.39 -8.92 -20.79
CA LYS A 247 -1.32 -10.38 -20.71
C LYS A 247 -0.10 -10.77 -19.91
N THR A 248 -0.32 -11.62 -18.93
CA THR A 248 0.72 -12.30 -18.14
C THR A 248 0.76 -13.75 -18.58
N GLY A 249 1.96 -14.24 -18.91
CA GLY A 249 2.19 -15.63 -19.30
C GLY A 249 3.36 -16.19 -18.50
N ASN A 250 3.29 -17.47 -18.14
CA ASN A 250 4.41 -18.19 -17.53
C ASN A 250 5.57 -18.35 -18.52
#